data_AF-A0ABD3D8N1-F1
#
_entry.id   AF-A0ABD3D8N1-F1
#
_cell.length_a   1.000
_cell.length_b   1.000
_cell.length_c   1.000
_cell.angle_alpha   90.00
_cell.angle_beta   90.00
_cell.angle_gamma   90.00
#
_symmetry.space_group_name_H-M   'P 1'
#
loop_
_entity.id
_entity.type
_entity.pdbx_description
1 polymer ?
#
loop_
_entity_poly.entity_id
_entity_poly.type
_entity_poly.pdbx_seq_one_letter_code
_entity_poly.pdbx_strand_id
1 'polypeptide(L)'
;MDTVSSPWFIPFVYVIISVHAYSLGEYLVCGGTALGWWNEQRIWLYKRTSSYLLAMVDTFLKLLGHSNSGFVISAKVSDEDVMRRYEEEKMEFGDVYTLMFKILSSLAMLNLFCLFRTVLKVVFIENVGETMALQIVLCGVLVLINWPLYDAAFVRKDKGKMASSVTLKSILIALSLCSLVDLI
;
A
#
# COMPACT_ATOMS: atom_id res chain seq x y z
N MET A 1 19.28 20.79 -10.10
CA MET A 1 18.81 19.69 -9.21
C MET A 1 18.05 20.43 -8.15
N ASP A 2 16.80 20.72 -8.48
CA ASP A 2 16.12 21.89 -7.94
C ASP A 2 15.51 21.51 -6.61
N THR A 3 16.00 22.20 -5.58
CA THR A 3 15.66 22.06 -4.18
C THR A 3 14.15 22.16 -4.00
N VAL A 4 13.62 21.44 -3.01
CA VAL A 4 12.20 21.40 -2.60
C VAL A 4 11.63 22.81 -2.25
N SER A 5 12.46 23.86 -2.25
CA SER A 5 12.11 25.28 -2.16
C SER A 5 11.85 25.98 -3.50
N SER A 6 11.66 25.25 -4.61
CA SER A 6 11.21 25.88 -5.85
C SER A 6 9.76 26.35 -5.71
N PRO A 7 9.43 27.61 -6.05
CA PRO A 7 8.05 28.12 -6.05
C PRO A 7 7.10 27.26 -6.91
N TRP A 8 7.66 26.54 -7.88
CA TRP A 8 6.94 25.60 -8.75
C TRP A 8 6.41 24.37 -8.03
N PHE A 9 6.84 24.08 -6.80
CA PHE A 9 6.28 23.00 -5.98
C PHE A 9 4.89 23.35 -5.43
N ILE A 10 4.61 24.64 -5.21
CA ILE A 10 3.37 25.14 -4.59
C ILE A 10 2.11 24.70 -5.36
N PRO A 11 2.04 24.83 -6.71
CA PRO A 11 0.90 24.32 -7.48
C PRO A 11 0.65 22.82 -7.30
N PHE A 12 1.69 21.99 -7.23
CA PHE A 12 1.53 20.55 -7.05
C PHE A 12 0.94 20.22 -5.69
N VAL A 13 1.46 20.83 -4.63
CA VAL A 13 0.91 20.66 -3.28
C VAL A 13 -0.54 21.14 -3.21
N TYR A 14 -0.83 22.30 -3.81
CA TYR A 14 -2.19 22.84 -3.87
C TYR A 14 -3.17 21.89 -4.56
N VAL A 15 -2.80 21.32 -5.72
CA VAL A 15 -3.64 20.36 -6.45
C VAL A 15 -3.84 19.09 -5.64
N ILE A 16 -2.79 18.55 -5.03
CA ILE A 16 -2.89 17.34 -4.19
C ILE A 16 -3.85 17.58 -3.01
N ILE A 17 -3.66 18.66 -2.26
CA ILE A 17 -4.49 18.98 -1.09
C ILE A 17 -5.94 19.24 -1.53
N SER A 18 -6.16 20.04 -2.57
CA SER A 18 -7.51 20.40 -3.02
C SER A 18 -8.31 19.19 -3.51
N VAL A 19 -7.70 18.29 -4.29
CA VAL A 19 -8.36 17.06 -4.76
C VAL A 19 -8.74 16.15 -3.59
N HIS A 20 -7.84 15.94 -2.63
CA HIS A 20 -8.14 15.10 -1.47
C HIS A 20 -9.15 15.74 -0.52
N ALA A 21 -9.06 17.04 -0.28
CA ALA A 21 -10.02 17.77 0.56
C ALA A 21 -11.41 17.79 -0.07
N TYR A 22 -11.51 18.04 -1.37
CA TYR A 22 -12.77 17.98 -2.11
C TYR A 22 -13.37 16.57 -2.06
N SER A 23 -12.57 15.53 -2.34
CA SER A 23 -13.01 14.13 -2.29
C SER A 23 -13.49 13.74 -0.90
N LEU A 24 -12.81 14.17 0.16
CA LEU A 24 -13.24 13.91 1.53
C LEU A 24 -14.58 14.62 1.83
N GLY A 25 -14.69 15.90 1.44
CA GLY A 25 -15.93 16.67 1.61
C GLY A 25 -17.12 16.02 0.90
N GLU A 26 -16.94 15.63 -0.36
CA GLU A 26 -17.97 14.92 -1.14
C GLU A 26 -18.36 13.59 -0.49
N TYR A 27 -17.37 12.81 -0.03
CA TYR A 27 -17.63 11.52 0.63
C TYR A 27 -18.45 11.69 1.91
N LEU A 28 -18.15 12.70 2.72
CA LEU A 28 -18.88 13.01 3.95
C LEU A 28 -20.30 13.55 3.65
N VAL A 29 -20.46 14.41 2.64
CA VAL A 29 -21.78 14.92 2.22
C VAL A 29 -22.69 13.79 1.74
N CYS A 30 -22.12 12.77 1.10
CA CYS A 30 -22.84 11.57 0.67
C CYS A 30 -23.16 10.60 1.83
N GLY A 31 -22.90 10.97 3.09
CA GLY A 31 -23.18 10.15 4.27
C GLY A 31 -22.11 9.12 4.61
N GLY A 32 -20.92 9.21 3.99
CA GLY A 32 -19.78 8.38 4.32
C GLY A 32 -19.05 8.83 5.59
N THR A 33 -18.15 7.99 6.11
CA THR A 33 -17.30 8.30 7.26
C THR A 33 -15.88 8.70 6.81
N ALA A 34 -15.12 9.38 7.67
CA ALA A 34 -13.71 9.71 7.36
C ALA A 34 -12.84 8.44 7.23
N LEU A 35 -13.14 7.41 8.02
CA LEU A 35 -12.44 6.12 7.96
C LEU A 35 -12.81 5.34 6.68
N GLY A 36 -14.06 5.41 6.26
CA GLY A 36 -14.54 4.92 4.97
C GLY A 36 -13.85 5.61 3.79
N TRP A 37 -13.71 6.94 3.83
CA TRP A 37 -12.95 7.68 2.81
C TRP A 37 -11.48 7.25 2.76
N TRP A 38 -10.84 7.09 3.93
CA TRP A 38 -9.45 6.62 4.01
C TRP A 38 -9.30 5.19 3.47
N ASN A 39 -10.27 4.33 3.74
CA ASN A 39 -10.34 2.99 3.17
C ASN A 39 -10.52 3.02 1.64
N GLU A 40 -11.30 3.96 1.09
CA GLU A 40 -11.44 4.14 -0.36
C GLU A 40 -10.12 4.56 -1.00
N GLN A 41 -9.39 5.51 -0.42
CA GLN A 41 -8.06 5.90 -0.90
C GLN A 41 -7.09 4.70 -0.91
N ARG A 42 -7.15 3.86 0.12
CA ARG A 42 -6.35 2.62 0.19
C ARG A 42 -6.73 1.63 -0.90
N ILE A 43 -8.02 1.36 -1.08
CA ILE A 43 -8.50 0.42 -2.12
C ILE A 43 -8.14 0.92 -3.52
N TRP A 44 -8.23 2.23 -3.76
CA TRP A 44 -7.77 2.83 -5.01
C TRP A 44 -6.28 2.55 -5.26
N LEU A 45 -5.43 2.74 -4.25
CA LEU A 45 -4.01 2.42 -4.35
C LEU A 45 -3.79 0.93 -4.64
N TYR A 46 -4.50 0.04 -3.95
CA TYR A 46 -4.36 -1.41 -4.10
C TYR A 46 -4.79 -1.88 -5.49
N LYS A 47 -5.87 -1.32 -6.04
CA LYS A 47 -6.30 -1.60 -7.41
C LYS A 47 -5.21 -1.23 -8.41
N ARG A 48 -4.60 -0.05 -8.26
CA ARG A 48 -3.50 0.41 -9.13
C ARG A 48 -2.25 -0.46 -9.04
N THR A 49 -1.82 -0.81 -7.84
CA THR A 49 -0.55 -1.55 -7.63
C THR A 49 -0.67 -3.05 -7.82
N SER A 50 -1.87 -3.62 -7.82
CA SER A 50 -2.06 -5.05 -7.96
C SER A 50 -2.91 -5.40 -9.18
N SER A 51 -4.20 -5.09 -9.16
CA SER A 51 -5.14 -5.53 -10.20
C SER A 51 -4.76 -5.06 -11.60
N TYR A 52 -4.37 -3.80 -11.74
CA TYR A 52 -4.01 -3.25 -13.05
C TYR A 52 -2.68 -3.78 -13.55
N LEU A 53 -1.69 -3.97 -12.67
CA LEU A 53 -0.42 -4.60 -13.04
C LEU A 53 -0.63 -6.05 -13.49
N LEU A 54 -1.44 -6.81 -12.75
CA LEU A 54 -1.75 -8.20 -13.12
C LEU A 54 -2.53 -8.28 -14.44
N ALA A 55 -3.50 -7.40 -14.65
CA ALA A 55 -4.26 -7.32 -15.90
C ALA A 55 -3.35 -6.94 -17.09
N MET A 56 -2.39 -6.03 -16.88
CA MET A 56 -1.41 -5.66 -17.89
C MET A 56 -0.52 -6.85 -18.26
N VAL A 57 0.06 -7.54 -17.28
CA VAL A 57 0.89 -8.73 -17.48
C VAL A 57 0.09 -9.83 -18.20
N ASP A 58 -1.14 -10.08 -17.78
CA ASP A 58 -2.04 -11.04 -18.43
C ASP A 58 -2.30 -10.69 -19.90
N THR A 59 -2.51 -9.40 -20.21
CA THR A 59 -2.68 -8.92 -21.58
C THR A 59 -1.41 -9.12 -22.41
N PHE A 60 -0.24 -8.83 -21.86
CA PHE A 60 1.03 -9.10 -22.54
C PHE A 60 1.24 -10.59 -22.81
N LEU A 61 0.95 -11.47 -21.84
CA LEU A 61 1.07 -12.92 -22.02
C LEU A 61 0.11 -13.44 -23.10
N LYS A 62 -1.12 -12.91 -23.14
CA LYS A 62 -2.09 -13.20 -24.21
C LYS A 62 -1.56 -12.79 -25.59
N LEU A 63 -0.95 -11.60 -25.71
CA LEU A 63 -0.33 -11.14 -26.95
C LEU A 63 0.85 -12.05 -27.38
N LEU A 64 1.56 -12.65 -26.41
CA LEU A 64 2.65 -13.61 -26.64
C LEU A 64 2.15 -15.06 -26.86
N GLY A 65 0.85 -15.27 -27.06
CA GLY A 65 0.25 -16.58 -27.32
C GLY A 65 0.20 -17.52 -26.12
N HIS A 66 0.52 -17.05 -24.91
CA HIS A 66 0.42 -17.82 -23.67
C HIS A 66 -0.86 -17.45 -22.94
N SER A 67 -1.91 -18.29 -23.00
CA SER A 67 -3.15 -18.04 -22.25
C SER A 67 -3.74 -19.32 -21.65
N ASN A 68 -3.78 -19.36 -20.31
CA ASN A 68 -4.67 -20.19 -19.49
C ASN A 68 -5.02 -19.47 -18.17
N SER A 69 -5.17 -18.15 -18.19
CA SER A 69 -5.55 -17.38 -17.01
C SER A 69 -7.08 -17.32 -16.91
N GLY A 70 -7.64 -18.34 -16.24
CA GLY A 70 -9.03 -18.31 -15.81
C GLY A 70 -9.12 -17.41 -14.58
N PHE A 71 -9.86 -16.32 -14.67
CA PHE A 71 -10.23 -15.52 -13.50
C PHE A 71 -11.10 -16.40 -12.61
N VAL A 72 -10.47 -17.07 -11.64
CA VAL A 72 -11.18 -17.86 -10.64
C VAL A 72 -11.89 -16.87 -9.73
N ILE A 73 -13.22 -16.84 -9.84
CA ILE A 73 -14.08 -16.07 -8.95
C ILE A 73 -13.89 -16.62 -7.54
N SER A 74 -13.26 -15.84 -6.67
CA SER A 74 -13.23 -16.15 -5.24
C SER A 74 -14.65 -16.04 -4.70
N ALA A 75 -15.12 -17.11 -4.04
CA ALA A 75 -16.44 -17.11 -3.43
C ALA A 75 -16.46 -16.07 -2.31
N LYS A 76 -17.35 -15.07 -2.42
CA LYS A 76 -17.65 -14.20 -1.27
C LYS A 76 -18.43 -15.03 -0.25
N VAL A 77 -17.72 -15.69 0.66
CA VAL A 77 -18.34 -16.38 1.79
C VAL A 77 -18.82 -15.33 2.78
N SER A 78 -20.13 -15.29 3.01
CA SER A 78 -20.79 -14.40 3.97
C SER A 78 -20.78 -15.03 5.37
N ASP A 79 -19.58 -15.20 5.95
CA ASP A 79 -19.46 -15.54 7.37
C ASP A 79 -19.89 -14.31 8.21
N GLU A 80 -20.65 -14.52 9.27
CA GLU A 80 -21.19 -13.46 10.13
C GLU A 80 -20.05 -12.65 10.79
N ASP A 81 -18.95 -13.35 11.09
CA ASP A 81 -17.69 -12.77 11.55
C ASP A 81 -17.09 -11.77 10.52
N VAL A 82 -17.24 -12.03 9.22
CA VAL A 82 -16.75 -11.19 8.12
C VAL A 82 -17.63 -9.95 7.98
N MET A 83 -18.95 -10.12 8.04
CA MET A 83 -19.90 -9.00 7.96
C MET A 83 -19.72 -8.02 9.11
N ARG A 84 -19.56 -8.51 10.34
CA ARG A 84 -19.28 -7.64 11.50
C ARG A 84 -18.01 -6.80 11.31
N ARG A 85 -16.94 -7.41 10.78
CA ARG A 85 -15.69 -6.66 10.50
C ARG A 85 -15.89 -5.62 9.40
N TYR A 86 -16.68 -5.96 8.37
CA TYR A 86 -17.00 -5.03 7.30
C TYR A 86 -17.78 -3.81 7.80
N GLU A 87 -18.78 -4.01 8.65
CA GLU A 87 -19.53 -2.91 9.31
C GLU A 87 -18.65 -2.04 10.21
N GLU A 88 -17.65 -2.65 10.86
CA GLU A 88 -16.62 -1.93 11.64
C GLU A 88 -15.53 -1.27 10.76
N GLU A 89 -15.69 -1.27 9.43
CA GLU A 89 -14.73 -0.75 8.44
C GLU A 89 -13.32 -1.38 8.56
N LYS A 90 -13.24 -2.61 9.08
CA LYS A 90 -12.00 -3.39 9.21
C LYS A 90 -11.77 -4.27 7.99
N MET A 91 -10.61 -4.11 7.37
CA MET A 91 -10.23 -4.92 6.22
C MET A 91 -9.93 -6.37 6.60
N GLU A 92 -10.24 -7.26 5.68
CA GLU A 92 -9.99 -8.69 5.79
C GLU A 92 -8.76 -9.10 4.98
N PHE A 93 -7.84 -9.78 5.66
CA PHE A 93 -6.61 -10.32 5.07
C PHE A 93 -6.49 -11.84 5.25
N GLY A 94 -7.57 -12.48 5.74
CA GLY A 94 -7.60 -13.88 6.18
C GLY A 94 -7.88 -14.90 5.08
N ASP A 95 -8.30 -14.48 3.88
CA ASP A 95 -8.51 -15.40 2.75
C ASP A 95 -7.30 -15.36 1.80
N VAL A 96 -6.41 -16.32 2.02
CA VAL A 96 -4.98 -16.17 1.73
C VAL A 96 -4.55 -17.09 0.60
N TYR A 97 -4.75 -16.70 -0.67
CA TYR A 97 -3.92 -17.21 -1.78
C TYR A 97 -3.70 -16.23 -2.94
N THR A 98 -4.27 -15.03 -2.89
CA THR A 98 -4.23 -14.12 -4.05
C THR A 98 -2.86 -13.45 -4.20
N LEU A 99 -2.29 -13.52 -5.39
CA LEU A 99 -1.01 -12.88 -5.77
C LEU A 99 -0.98 -11.37 -5.43
N MET A 100 -2.14 -10.72 -5.43
CA MET A 100 -2.33 -9.33 -5.02
C MET A 100 -1.85 -9.04 -3.60
N PHE A 101 -2.23 -9.86 -2.61
CA PHE A 101 -1.81 -9.67 -1.22
C PHE A 101 -0.30 -9.88 -1.05
N LYS A 102 0.32 -10.78 -1.82
CA LYS A 102 1.77 -11.01 -1.79
C LYS A 102 2.51 -9.77 -2.27
N ILE A 103 2.14 -9.23 -3.44
CA ILE A 103 2.74 -8.02 -4.02
C ILE A 103 2.60 -6.86 -3.05
N LEU A 104 1.38 -6.65 -2.55
CA LEU A 104 1.07 -5.54 -1.67
C LEU A 104 1.82 -5.63 -0.34
N SER A 105 1.89 -6.82 0.27
CA SER A 105 2.65 -7.05 1.50
C SER A 105 4.15 -6.81 1.29
N SER A 106 4.73 -7.31 0.20
CA SER A 106 6.14 -7.04 -0.11
C SER A 106 6.43 -5.55 -0.28
N LEU A 107 5.55 -4.82 -0.96
CA LEU A 107 5.70 -3.39 -1.18
C LEU A 107 5.52 -2.60 0.14
N ALA A 108 4.57 -3.00 0.98
CA ALA A 108 4.37 -2.38 2.29
C ALA A 108 5.58 -2.62 3.21
N MET A 109 6.12 -3.84 3.27
CA MET A 109 7.31 -4.13 4.07
C MET A 109 8.55 -3.39 3.54
N LEU A 110 8.71 -3.30 2.21
CA LEU A 110 9.79 -2.55 1.58
C LEU A 110 9.75 -1.07 1.96
N ASN A 111 8.58 -0.41 1.82
CA ASN A 111 8.43 0.99 2.23
C ASN A 111 8.71 1.19 3.72
N LEU A 112 8.25 0.28 4.59
CA LEU A 112 8.52 0.35 6.02
C LEU A 112 10.01 0.27 6.35
N PHE A 113 10.73 -0.71 5.77
CA PHE A 113 12.16 -0.87 6.01
C PHE A 113 12.99 0.26 5.40
N CYS A 114 12.66 0.71 4.19
CA CYS A 114 13.31 1.87 3.58
C CYS A 114 13.13 3.13 4.43
N LEU A 115 11.90 3.41 4.88
CA LEU A 115 11.63 4.55 5.75
C LEU A 115 12.43 4.47 7.05
N PHE A 116 12.43 3.31 7.70
CA PHE A 116 13.18 3.09 8.94
C PHE A 116 14.69 3.32 8.74
N ARG A 117 15.28 2.75 7.68
CA ARG A 117 16.69 2.96 7.35
C ARG A 117 17.02 4.42 7.04
N THR A 118 16.18 5.10 6.26
CA THR A 118 16.40 6.51 5.93
C THR A 118 16.32 7.39 7.18
N VAL A 119 15.35 7.15 8.08
CA VAL A 119 15.26 7.86 9.36
C VAL A 119 16.51 7.64 10.20
N LEU A 120 17.00 6.39 10.30
CA LEU A 120 18.26 6.11 11.01
C LEU A 120 19.46 6.83 10.38
N LYS A 121 19.60 6.81 9.04
CA LYS A 121 20.70 7.51 8.34
C LYS A 121 20.65 9.03 8.60
N VAL A 122 19.46 9.64 8.55
CA VAL A 122 19.25 11.07 8.83
C VAL A 122 19.59 11.43 10.27
N VAL A 123 19.28 10.57 11.25
CA VAL A 123 19.56 10.84 12.67
C VAL A 123 21.03 10.66 13.03
N PHE A 124 21.70 9.65 12.45
CA PHE A 124 23.02 9.21 12.94
C PHE A 124 24.22 9.55 12.03
N ILE A 125 24.02 9.77 10.72
CA ILE A 125 25.14 9.73 9.75
C ILE A 125 25.18 10.94 8.81
N GLU A 126 24.04 11.48 8.35
CA GLU A 126 24.04 12.24 7.08
C GLU A 126 22.95 13.32 6.95
N ASN A 127 23.25 14.44 6.27
CA ASN A 127 22.28 15.50 5.93
C ASN A 127 21.43 15.14 4.67
N VAL A 128 20.95 13.89 4.58
CA VAL A 128 20.17 13.34 3.43
C VAL A 128 18.71 13.79 3.45
N GLY A 129 18.26 14.37 4.56
CA GLY A 129 16.88 14.82 4.74
C GLY A 129 16.45 15.86 3.70
N GLU A 130 17.34 16.79 3.33
CA GLU A 130 17.00 17.89 2.41
C GLU A 130 16.91 17.44 0.94
N THR A 131 17.78 16.51 0.51
CA THR A 131 17.80 16.00 -0.87
C THR A 131 16.69 14.99 -1.14
N MET A 132 16.27 14.22 -0.14
CA MET A 132 15.28 13.15 -0.28
C MET A 132 13.95 13.44 0.43
N ALA A 133 13.68 14.68 0.85
CA ALA A 133 12.50 15.06 1.63
C ALA A 133 11.19 14.53 1.02
N LEU A 134 10.98 14.72 -0.29
CA LEU A 134 9.77 14.27 -0.97
C LEU A 134 9.63 12.75 -0.99
N GLN A 135 10.74 12.02 -1.13
CA GLN A 135 10.73 10.55 -1.10
C GLN A 135 10.42 10.04 0.31
N ILE A 136 10.96 10.68 1.34
CA ILE A 136 10.67 10.38 2.74
C ILE A 136 9.18 10.62 3.04
N VAL A 137 8.64 11.77 2.61
CA VAL A 137 7.21 12.08 2.76
C VAL A 137 6.35 11.07 2.02
N LEU A 138 6.66 10.76 0.76
CA LEU A 138 5.91 9.78 -0.03
C LEU A 138 5.93 8.39 0.62
N CYS A 139 7.10 7.94 1.06
CA CYS A 139 7.27 6.66 1.73
C CYS A 139 6.47 6.63 3.05
N GLY A 140 6.50 7.71 3.82
CA GLY A 140 5.68 7.88 5.02
C GLY A 140 4.18 7.78 4.74
N VAL A 141 3.69 8.46 3.71
CA VAL A 141 2.27 8.37 3.29
C VAL A 141 1.90 6.94 2.88
N LEU A 142 2.77 6.24 2.14
CA LEU A 142 2.53 4.84 1.76
C LEU A 142 2.50 3.89 2.97
N VAL A 143 3.36 4.12 3.97
CA VAL A 143 3.33 3.38 5.24
C VAL A 143 2.01 3.65 5.99
N LEU A 144 1.58 4.92 6.09
CA LEU A 144 0.33 5.28 6.76
C LEU A 144 -0.91 4.68 6.07
N ILE A 145 -0.96 4.71 4.74
CA ILE A 145 -2.06 4.10 3.97
C ILE A 145 -2.11 2.58 4.23
N ASN A 146 -0.96 1.93 4.37
CA ASN A 146 -0.85 0.49 4.66
C ASN A 146 -0.95 0.13 6.15
N TRP A 147 -1.32 1.06 7.03
CA TRP A 147 -1.40 0.80 8.47
C TRP A 147 -2.19 -0.47 8.84
N PRO A 148 -3.42 -0.69 8.30
CA PRO A 148 -4.18 -1.91 8.65
C PRO A 148 -3.57 -3.21 8.12
N LEU A 149 -2.68 -3.14 7.13
CA LEU A 149 -1.92 -4.30 6.69
C LEU A 149 -0.87 -4.67 7.74
N TYR A 150 -0.17 -3.71 8.33
CA TYR A 150 0.77 -3.99 9.42
C TYR A 150 0.04 -4.48 10.68
N ASP A 151 -1.10 -3.88 10.99
CA ASP A 151 -1.98 -4.33 12.08
C ASP A 151 -2.41 -5.79 11.86
N ALA A 152 -2.86 -6.13 10.64
CA ALA A 152 -3.21 -7.49 10.25
C ALA A 152 -2.02 -8.46 10.22
N ALA A 153 -0.80 -7.99 9.95
CA ALA A 153 0.38 -8.83 9.88
C ALA A 153 0.97 -9.15 11.26
N PHE A 154 0.99 -8.16 12.18
CA PHE A 154 1.75 -8.27 13.43
C PHE A 154 0.89 -8.23 14.70
N VAL A 155 -0.21 -7.46 14.72
CA VAL A 155 -0.95 -7.14 15.95
C VAL A 155 -2.18 -8.04 16.10
N ARG A 156 -2.96 -8.20 15.03
CA ARG A 156 -4.23 -8.91 15.03
C ARG A 156 -4.07 -10.41 15.34
N LYS A 157 -5.06 -10.94 16.04
CA LYS A 157 -5.20 -12.37 16.40
C LYS A 157 -6.52 -12.99 15.93
N ASP A 158 -7.37 -12.22 15.27
CA ASP A 158 -8.66 -12.67 14.75
C ASP A 158 -8.50 -13.36 13.38
N LYS A 159 -9.59 -13.94 12.86
CA LYS A 159 -9.59 -14.63 11.55
C LYS A 159 -9.25 -13.70 10.37
N GLY A 160 -9.37 -12.38 10.53
CA GLY A 160 -8.96 -11.40 9.53
C GLY A 160 -7.45 -11.12 9.49
N LYS A 161 -6.66 -11.79 10.34
CA LYS A 161 -5.19 -11.72 10.37
C LYS A 161 -4.59 -12.22 9.05
N MET A 162 -3.54 -11.57 8.61
CA MET A 162 -2.75 -12.01 7.47
C MET A 162 -2.01 -13.33 7.78
N ALA A 163 -1.98 -14.28 6.85
CA ALA A 163 -1.23 -15.52 7.05
C ALA A 163 0.26 -15.25 7.28
N SER A 164 0.80 -15.84 8.34
CA SER A 164 2.19 -15.71 8.74
C SER A 164 3.18 -16.09 7.63
N SER A 165 2.82 -17.05 6.76
CA SER A 165 3.67 -17.47 5.63
C SER A 165 3.85 -16.36 4.60
N VAL A 166 2.83 -15.52 4.36
CA VAL A 166 2.92 -14.38 3.44
C VAL A 166 3.72 -13.26 4.09
N THR A 167 3.47 -12.97 5.37
CA THR A 167 4.24 -11.97 6.13
C THR A 167 5.72 -12.28 6.11
N LEU A 168 6.12 -13.51 6.45
CA LEU A 168 7.53 -13.94 6.45
C LEU A 168 8.17 -13.82 5.07
N LYS A 169 7.50 -14.30 4.01
CA LYS A 169 8.01 -14.16 2.64
C LYS A 169 8.17 -12.69 2.23
N SER A 170 7.22 -11.84 2.60
CA SER A 170 7.28 -10.42 2.28
C SER A 170 8.43 -9.70 2.99
N ILE A 171 8.72 -10.05 4.24
CA ILE A 171 9.86 -9.52 4.99
C ILE A 171 11.17 -9.96 4.34
N LEU A 172 11.31 -11.25 4.01
CA LEU A 172 12.51 -11.77 3.34
C LEU A 172 12.78 -11.05 2.01
N ILE A 173 11.75 -10.90 1.17
CA ILE A 173 11.87 -10.17 -0.10
C ILE A 173 12.28 -8.72 0.15
N ALA A 174 11.61 -8.02 1.06
CA ALA A 174 11.90 -6.62 1.35
C ALA A 174 13.34 -6.42 1.87
N LEU A 175 13.81 -7.27 2.79
CA LEU A 175 15.18 -7.22 3.30
C LEU A 175 16.21 -7.50 2.19
N SER A 176 15.94 -8.48 1.32
CA SER A 176 16.85 -8.80 0.21
C SER A 176 17.00 -7.63 -0.76
N LEU A 177 15.89 -6.96 -1.10
CA LEU A 177 15.87 -5.78 -1.95
C LEU A 177 16.57 -4.58 -1.29
N CYS A 178 16.32 -4.32 -0.01
CA CYS A 178 16.99 -3.23 0.70
C CYS A 178 18.52 -3.45 0.74
N SER A 179 18.99 -4.67 0.96
CA SER A 179 20.43 -4.97 0.98
C SER A 179 21.08 -4.86 -0.40
N LEU A 180 20.36 -5.16 -1.49
CA LEU A 180 20.86 -4.96 -2.85
C LEU A 180 21.04 -3.48 -3.19
N VAL A 181 20.13 -2.62 -2.74
CA VAL A 181 20.21 -1.18 -2.96
C VAL A 181 21.41 -0.56 -2.24
N ASP A 182 21.80 -1.07 -1.06
CA ASP A 182 23.01 -0.60 -0.37
C ASP A 182 24.32 -1.12 -0.99
N LEU A 183 24.28 -2.12 -1.89
CA LEU A 183 25.46 -2.67 -2.57
C LEU A 183 25.78 -1.96 -3.90
N ILE A 184 24.82 -1.22 -4.46
CA ILE A 184 24.91 -0.48 -5.73
C ILE A 184 25.24 0.99 -5.43
#